data_AF-A0A497DL71-F1
#
_entry.id   AF-A0A497DL71-F1
#
_cell.length_a   1.000
_cell.length_b   1.000
_cell.length_c   1.000
_cell.angle_alpha   90.00
_cell.angle_beta   90.00
_cell.angle_gamma   90.00
#
_symmetry.space_group_name_H-M   'P 1'
#
loop_
_entity.id
_entity.type
_entity.pdbx_description
1 polymer ?
#
loop_
_entity_poly.entity_id
_entity_poly.type
_entity_poly.pdbx_seq_one_letter_code
_entity_poly.pdbx_strand_id
1 'polypeptide(L)'
;MKKSFFILMLTGLVFSTLTKAQQCVSCYENNVNFSANASAVGQHNTATGQASFAMGNESITLGASSGAFGINSEAYAAAGFAIGRRIKSAATSAIILGTGYNFTDYLINGTYNSLMIGFNSTAPTLFVSESTTTNSAHKDRTGRIGIGNVTEPLAKLHIKADDNENAEIYLQAHVWNGSAVSSIFIGNKNHGISANGNTGLVFSSEKNYIFGKGNVGIGVEVPQAKLQVDGTVLTTGFKMPQQELRDGWVLTADHTGTAFWAPSQNLWYQTETNDVYRPAGNVGIGLNNPLSKLEVNGQVSIGYHVANVQENNLIVEGKIGIGTFSPTEKLEVNGKIKTTEFQLLNGQVNGYILQCDNNGNASWVDPSLINDGDWTILANNLYVESNRNVGIGTSTPTQPLDVAGNIKVSGNIYGGHDDWQSLKIYGDTNNNDGAHILLNSNSDETGSLKFYSTGTNGRIEFHN
;
A
#
# COMPACT_ATOMS: atom_id res chain seq x y z
N MET A 1 -51.62 -51.96 121.62
CA MET A 1 -51.10 -50.74 122.31
C MET A 1 -50.28 -49.97 121.30
N LYS A 2 -50.44 -48.68 120.94
CA LYS A 2 -51.38 -47.55 121.21
C LYS A 2 -51.38 -46.72 119.88
N LYS A 3 -52.32 -45.86 119.47
CA LYS A 3 -53.57 -45.27 120.03
C LYS A 3 -54.47 -44.78 118.86
N SER A 4 -55.74 -44.43 119.14
CA SER A 4 -56.55 -43.31 118.61
C SER A 4 -56.40 -42.79 117.15
N PHE A 5 -57.45 -42.86 116.29
CA PHE A 5 -58.55 -41.84 116.09
C PHE A 5 -58.08 -40.56 115.33
N PHE A 6 -58.83 -39.85 114.47
CA PHE A 6 -60.27 -39.63 114.19
C PHE A 6 -60.34 -39.15 112.68
N ILE A 7 -61.10 -39.75 111.75
CA ILE A 7 -62.48 -39.41 111.30
C ILE A 7 -62.66 -38.30 110.20
N LEU A 8 -63.65 -38.55 109.31
CA LEU A 8 -64.41 -37.68 108.36
C LEU A 8 -63.74 -37.03 107.11
N MET A 9 -64.11 -37.61 105.95
CA MET A 9 -64.90 -37.00 104.85
C MET A 9 -64.48 -35.75 104.05
N LEU A 10 -64.57 -35.97 102.73
CA LEU A 10 -65.25 -35.14 101.71
C LEU A 10 -64.43 -34.08 100.93
N THR A 11 -64.73 -34.09 99.63
CA THR A 11 -64.20 -33.32 98.50
C THR A 11 -62.91 -33.91 97.90
N GLY A 12 -62.84 -34.25 96.62
CA GLY A 12 -63.75 -33.90 95.52
C GLY A 12 -62.97 -33.20 94.42
N LEU A 13 -61.98 -33.88 93.84
CA LEU A 13 -61.31 -33.44 92.63
C LEU A 13 -60.76 -34.66 91.89
N VAL A 14 -61.49 -35.03 90.84
CA VAL A 14 -60.97 -35.88 89.77
C VAL A 14 -59.89 -35.08 89.05
N PHE A 15 -58.64 -35.20 89.50
CA PHE A 15 -57.49 -35.00 88.62
C PHE A 15 -57.02 -36.36 88.11
N SER A 16 -57.79 -36.87 87.16
CA SER A 16 -57.21 -37.73 86.15
C SER A 16 -56.11 -36.93 85.45
N THR A 17 -54.84 -37.21 85.75
CA THR A 17 -53.71 -36.85 84.87
C THR A 17 -53.74 -37.73 83.63
N LEU A 18 -54.83 -37.59 82.87
CA LEU A 18 -55.02 -38.18 81.57
C LEU A 18 -54.21 -37.34 80.57
N THR A 19 -52.89 -37.48 80.59
CA THR A 19 -52.00 -36.91 79.56
C THR A 19 -52.16 -37.72 78.26
N LYS A 20 -53.36 -37.66 77.66
CA LYS A 20 -53.66 -38.16 76.33
C LYS A 20 -54.42 -37.12 75.52
N ALA A 21 -53.63 -36.22 74.95
CA ALA A 21 -53.89 -35.61 73.65
C ALA A 21 -52.71 -35.96 72.71
N GLN A 22 -52.45 -37.26 72.53
CA GLN A 22 -51.44 -37.74 71.58
C GLN A 22 -52.07 -37.87 70.19
N GLN A 23 -52.07 -36.78 69.44
CA GLN A 23 -52.03 -36.66 67.97
C GLN A 23 -52.03 -35.14 67.71
N CYS A 24 -51.13 -34.60 66.90
CA CYS A 24 -51.06 -34.87 65.46
C CYS A 24 -49.67 -35.29 64.93
N VAL A 25 -49.66 -36.24 63.99
CA VAL A 25 -48.62 -36.44 62.94
C VAL A 25 -47.29 -37.15 63.34
N SER A 26 -47.28 -37.90 64.45
CA SER A 26 -46.18 -38.73 65.01
C SER A 26 -45.35 -38.01 66.08
N CYS A 27 -44.99 -38.74 67.15
CA CYS A 27 -44.26 -38.23 68.32
C CYS A 27 -43.31 -39.28 68.93
N TYR A 28 -42.76 -40.20 68.14
CA TYR A 28 -41.93 -41.30 68.65
C TYR A 28 -40.54 -40.77 69.07
N GLU A 29 -40.16 -40.92 70.35
CA GLU A 29 -38.86 -40.50 70.89
C GLU A 29 -38.45 -39.02 70.63
N ASN A 30 -39.41 -38.09 70.55
CA ASN A 30 -39.10 -36.66 70.45
C ASN A 30 -38.67 -36.07 71.82
N ASN A 31 -37.57 -35.32 71.84
CA ASN A 31 -37.07 -34.58 73.01
C ASN A 31 -37.46 -33.09 72.90
N VAL A 32 -38.43 -32.62 73.69
CA VAL A 32 -39.00 -31.26 73.56
C VAL A 32 -38.92 -30.47 74.86
N ASN A 33 -38.38 -29.24 74.80
CA ASN A 33 -38.38 -28.31 75.92
C ASN A 33 -39.67 -27.49 75.97
N PHE A 34 -40.73 -28.09 76.52
CA PHE A 34 -42.04 -27.44 76.66
C PHE A 34 -41.99 -26.12 77.46
N SER A 35 -41.05 -25.97 78.41
CA SER A 35 -40.91 -24.73 79.20
C SER A 35 -40.45 -23.53 78.37
N ALA A 36 -39.87 -23.78 77.19
CA ALA A 36 -39.35 -22.77 76.30
C ALA A 36 -40.27 -22.51 75.09
N ASN A 37 -41.54 -22.97 75.11
CA ASN A 37 -42.49 -22.90 73.99
C ASN A 37 -42.03 -23.65 72.72
N ALA A 38 -41.20 -24.69 72.86
CA ALA A 38 -40.78 -25.52 71.73
C ALA A 38 -41.86 -26.52 71.29
N SER A 39 -41.76 -27.03 70.07
CA SER A 39 -42.66 -28.07 69.53
C SER A 39 -41.92 -29.03 68.59
N ALA A 40 -42.40 -30.28 68.49
CA ALA A 40 -41.86 -31.25 67.54
C ALA A 40 -42.95 -32.16 66.95
N VAL A 41 -42.86 -32.45 65.65
CA VAL A 41 -43.82 -33.30 64.91
C VAL A 41 -43.07 -34.33 64.05
N GLY A 42 -43.16 -35.61 64.38
CA GLY A 42 -42.42 -36.68 63.73
C GLY A 42 -41.77 -37.64 64.74
N GLN A 43 -40.65 -38.26 64.37
CA GLN A 43 -39.91 -39.18 65.25
C GLN A 43 -38.43 -38.79 65.45
N HIS A 44 -37.86 -39.14 66.61
CA HIS A 44 -36.47 -38.87 67.05
C HIS A 44 -36.04 -37.39 66.94
N ASN A 45 -36.97 -36.44 66.95
CA ASN A 45 -36.67 -35.02 66.80
C ASN A 45 -36.28 -34.40 68.15
N THR A 46 -35.34 -33.45 68.15
CA THR A 46 -34.97 -32.68 69.34
C THR A 46 -35.33 -31.21 69.15
N ALA A 47 -36.21 -30.65 69.98
CA ALA A 47 -36.60 -29.25 69.94
C ALA A 47 -36.44 -28.61 71.34
N THR A 48 -35.28 -28.03 71.61
CA THR A 48 -34.93 -27.51 72.95
C THR A 48 -34.71 -26.00 73.00
N GLY A 49 -34.55 -25.34 71.85
CA GLY A 49 -34.46 -23.89 71.74
C GLY A 49 -35.78 -23.18 72.07
N GLN A 50 -35.70 -21.96 72.59
CA GLN A 50 -36.88 -21.12 72.88
C GLN A 50 -37.69 -20.88 71.60
N ALA A 51 -39.01 -21.10 71.62
CA ALA A 51 -39.90 -20.97 70.47
C ALA A 51 -39.43 -21.74 69.21
N SER A 52 -38.73 -22.87 69.39
CA SER A 52 -38.20 -23.68 68.28
C SER A 52 -39.18 -24.76 67.80
N PHE A 53 -39.06 -25.16 66.53
CA PHE A 53 -39.96 -26.15 65.91
C PHE A 53 -39.23 -27.16 65.01
N ALA A 54 -39.19 -28.42 65.43
CA ALA A 54 -38.62 -29.52 64.65
C ALA A 54 -39.71 -30.37 63.97
N MET A 55 -39.50 -30.82 62.72
CA MET A 55 -40.39 -31.81 62.11
C MET A 55 -39.67 -32.87 61.26
N GLY A 56 -40.27 -34.06 61.20
CA GLY A 56 -39.83 -35.18 60.35
C GLY A 56 -39.12 -36.30 61.12
N ASN A 57 -37.94 -36.72 60.66
CA ASN A 57 -37.15 -37.79 61.29
C ASN A 57 -35.76 -37.29 61.68
N GLU A 58 -35.38 -37.42 62.96
CA GLU A 58 -34.04 -37.02 63.43
C GLU A 58 -33.72 -35.53 63.16
N SER A 59 -34.71 -34.65 63.17
CA SER A 59 -34.49 -33.19 63.02
C SER A 59 -34.21 -32.53 64.37
N ILE A 60 -33.28 -31.57 64.41
CA ILE A 60 -32.76 -30.95 65.63
C ILE A 60 -32.91 -29.42 65.56
N THR A 61 -33.59 -28.81 66.54
CA THR A 61 -33.64 -27.36 66.74
C THR A 61 -33.17 -26.97 68.14
N LEU A 62 -31.92 -26.48 68.23
CA LEU A 62 -31.35 -25.96 69.49
C LEU A 62 -31.44 -24.42 69.58
N GLY A 63 -31.56 -23.73 68.44
CA GLY A 63 -31.58 -22.27 68.39
C GLY A 63 -32.89 -21.64 68.86
N ALA A 64 -32.83 -20.45 69.46
CA ALA A 64 -34.03 -19.66 69.77
C ALA A 64 -34.73 -19.20 68.48
N SER A 65 -36.05 -19.31 68.40
CA SER A 65 -36.89 -19.02 67.22
C SER A 65 -36.43 -19.75 65.94
N SER A 66 -35.86 -20.96 66.08
CA SER A 66 -35.33 -21.76 64.97
C SER A 66 -36.30 -22.86 64.50
N GLY A 67 -36.15 -23.31 63.25
CA GLY A 67 -36.94 -24.39 62.67
C GLY A 67 -36.10 -25.39 61.88
N ALA A 68 -36.40 -26.69 62.00
CA ALA A 68 -35.70 -27.73 61.24
C ALA A 68 -36.67 -28.81 60.77
N PHE A 69 -36.80 -28.97 59.45
CA PHE A 69 -37.82 -29.79 58.81
C PHE A 69 -37.19 -30.84 57.88
N GLY A 70 -37.70 -32.07 57.97
CA GLY A 70 -37.35 -33.17 57.08
C GLY A 70 -36.56 -34.28 57.78
N ILE A 71 -35.45 -34.73 57.20
CA ILE A 71 -34.71 -35.91 57.70
C ILE A 71 -33.27 -35.53 58.00
N ASN A 72 -32.80 -35.69 59.25
CA ASN A 72 -31.46 -35.24 59.64
C ASN A 72 -31.26 -33.74 59.31
N SER A 73 -32.25 -32.90 59.62
CA SER A 73 -32.20 -31.45 59.40
C SER A 73 -31.93 -30.75 60.73
N GLU A 74 -30.97 -29.82 60.76
CA GLU A 74 -30.47 -29.24 62.00
C GLU A 74 -30.45 -27.71 61.97
N ALA A 75 -30.96 -27.07 63.02
CA ALA A 75 -30.89 -25.62 63.23
C ALA A 75 -30.36 -25.31 64.62
N TYR A 76 -29.07 -24.97 64.70
CA TYR A 76 -28.37 -24.75 65.97
C TYR A 76 -28.43 -23.31 66.46
N ALA A 77 -28.42 -22.35 65.54
CA ALA A 77 -28.33 -20.93 65.86
C ALA A 77 -29.71 -20.24 65.91
N ALA A 78 -29.77 -19.10 66.60
CA ALA A 78 -31.00 -18.33 66.76
C ALA A 78 -31.53 -17.83 65.40
N ALA A 79 -32.85 -17.86 65.21
CA ALA A 79 -33.54 -17.59 63.94
C ALA A 79 -33.05 -18.44 62.75
N GLY A 80 -32.31 -19.53 62.99
CA GLY A 80 -31.85 -20.45 61.96
C GLY A 80 -32.99 -21.32 61.41
N PHE A 81 -32.99 -21.60 60.11
CA PHE A 81 -34.06 -22.36 59.47
C PHE A 81 -33.50 -23.39 58.47
N ALA A 82 -33.83 -24.67 58.65
CA ALA A 82 -33.34 -25.76 57.82
C ALA A 82 -34.50 -26.59 57.24
N ILE A 83 -34.64 -26.69 55.91
CA ILE A 83 -35.71 -27.47 55.25
C ILE A 83 -35.12 -28.45 54.23
N GLY A 84 -35.26 -29.76 54.48
CA GLY A 84 -34.84 -30.80 53.53
C GLY A 84 -34.22 -32.04 54.20
N ARG A 85 -32.98 -32.43 53.82
CA ARG A 85 -32.34 -33.64 54.36
C ARG A 85 -30.82 -33.55 54.48
N ARG A 86 -30.25 -33.90 55.65
CA ARG A 86 -28.80 -33.82 55.94
C ARG A 86 -28.26 -32.40 55.73
N ILE A 87 -28.87 -31.44 56.42
CA ILE A 87 -28.60 -30.02 56.26
C ILE A 87 -28.47 -29.34 57.62
N LYS A 88 -27.64 -28.30 57.70
CA LYS A 88 -27.32 -27.63 58.97
C LYS A 88 -27.37 -26.11 58.83
N SER A 89 -28.30 -25.45 59.52
CA SER A 89 -28.27 -24.01 59.78
C SER A 89 -27.43 -23.75 61.03
N ALA A 90 -26.21 -23.25 60.84
CA ALA A 90 -25.19 -23.14 61.88
C ALA A 90 -24.94 -21.70 62.38
N ALA A 91 -25.47 -20.67 61.70
CA ALA A 91 -25.31 -19.27 62.07
C ALA A 91 -26.64 -18.52 62.27
N THR A 92 -26.60 -17.40 63.00
CA THR A 92 -27.82 -16.65 63.36
C THR A 92 -28.50 -16.10 62.11
N SER A 93 -29.83 -16.29 62.02
CA SER A 93 -30.64 -15.93 60.85
C SER A 93 -30.20 -16.60 59.53
N ALA A 94 -29.50 -17.74 59.60
CA ALA A 94 -29.13 -18.51 58.42
C ALA A 94 -30.31 -19.41 57.98
N ILE A 95 -30.65 -19.37 56.69
CA ILE A 95 -31.67 -20.24 56.09
C ILE A 95 -30.97 -21.22 55.14
N ILE A 96 -31.34 -22.50 55.20
CA ILE A 96 -30.81 -23.54 54.33
C ILE A 96 -31.92 -24.44 53.79
N LEU A 97 -31.91 -24.66 52.47
CA LEU A 97 -32.89 -25.46 51.76
C LEU A 97 -32.18 -26.54 50.91
N GLY A 98 -32.73 -27.76 50.91
CA GLY A 98 -32.33 -28.83 49.98
C GLY A 98 -31.69 -30.04 50.66
N THR A 99 -30.66 -30.63 50.07
CA THR A 99 -30.14 -31.93 50.52
C THR A 99 -28.61 -31.99 50.57
N GLY A 100 -28.08 -32.43 51.71
CA GLY A 100 -26.68 -32.84 51.84
C GLY A 100 -26.38 -34.14 51.10
N TYR A 101 -25.09 -34.41 50.91
CA TYR A 101 -24.59 -35.54 50.14
C TYR A 101 -24.85 -36.88 50.86
N ASN A 102 -24.33 -37.06 52.07
CA ASN A 102 -24.48 -38.30 52.84
C ASN A 102 -24.62 -38.04 54.36
N PHE A 103 -24.57 -39.09 55.19
CA PHE A 103 -24.77 -38.99 56.64
C PHE A 103 -23.59 -38.37 57.42
N THR A 104 -22.41 -38.22 56.81
CA THR A 104 -21.29 -37.42 57.38
C THR A 104 -21.18 -36.06 56.71
N ASP A 105 -21.59 -35.97 55.44
CA ASP A 105 -21.34 -34.85 54.54
C ASP A 105 -22.63 -34.03 54.32
N TYR A 106 -22.94 -33.19 55.30
CA TYR A 106 -24.10 -32.29 55.29
C TYR A 106 -23.83 -31.04 54.43
N LEU A 107 -24.89 -30.45 53.86
CA LEU A 107 -24.83 -29.06 53.40
C LEU A 107 -24.96 -28.15 54.63
N ILE A 108 -24.04 -27.20 54.80
CA ILE A 108 -23.97 -26.37 56.02
C ILE A 108 -24.01 -24.88 55.66
N ASN A 109 -25.05 -24.18 56.13
CA ASN A 109 -25.06 -22.71 56.11
C ASN A 109 -24.50 -22.17 57.43
N GLY A 110 -23.22 -21.83 57.41
CA GLY A 110 -22.49 -21.21 58.51
C GLY A 110 -22.42 -19.67 58.46
N THR A 111 -23.19 -19.00 57.59
CA THR A 111 -23.08 -17.55 57.39
C THR A 111 -24.29 -16.81 57.97
N TYR A 112 -24.05 -15.73 58.71
CA TYR A 112 -25.09 -14.89 59.30
C TYR A 112 -26.02 -14.28 58.25
N ASN A 113 -27.30 -14.10 58.61
CA ASN A 113 -28.31 -13.37 57.83
C ASN A 113 -28.36 -13.73 56.33
N SER A 114 -28.31 -15.03 56.02
CA SER A 114 -28.08 -15.55 54.67
C SER A 114 -29.09 -16.62 54.25
N LEU A 115 -29.21 -16.87 52.95
CA LEU A 115 -29.95 -18.00 52.39
C LEU A 115 -29.01 -18.90 51.60
N MET A 116 -29.13 -20.21 51.79
CA MET A 116 -28.36 -21.23 51.09
C MET A 116 -29.30 -22.28 50.48
N ILE A 117 -29.06 -22.65 49.21
CA ILE A 117 -29.78 -23.74 48.54
C ILE A 117 -28.77 -24.65 47.84
N GLY A 118 -28.88 -25.95 48.04
CA GLY A 118 -28.06 -26.96 47.36
C GLY A 118 -28.67 -28.35 47.48
N PHE A 119 -28.41 -29.22 46.50
CA PHE A 119 -28.99 -30.56 46.46
C PHE A 119 -27.90 -31.60 46.17
N ASN A 120 -27.91 -32.67 46.95
CA ASN A 120 -26.96 -33.78 46.92
C ASN A 120 -25.49 -33.33 46.95
N SER A 121 -25.17 -32.32 47.77
CA SER A 121 -23.83 -31.72 47.84
C SER A 121 -23.53 -31.18 49.24
N THR A 122 -22.25 -31.04 49.58
CA THR A 122 -21.77 -30.26 50.74
C THR A 122 -21.58 -28.78 50.41
N ALA A 123 -21.62 -28.42 49.12
CA ALA A 123 -21.47 -27.06 48.61
C ALA A 123 -22.81 -26.51 48.09
N PRO A 124 -23.07 -25.19 48.22
CA PRO A 124 -24.30 -24.59 47.76
C PRO A 124 -24.34 -24.35 46.25
N THR A 125 -25.48 -24.64 45.64
CA THR A 125 -25.76 -24.25 44.25
C THR A 125 -26.11 -22.76 44.17
N LEU A 126 -26.89 -22.25 45.12
CA LEU A 126 -27.27 -20.84 45.26
C LEU A 126 -27.00 -20.36 46.68
N PHE A 127 -26.44 -19.16 46.81
CA PHE A 127 -26.25 -18.48 48.07
C PHE A 127 -26.69 -17.01 47.97
N VAL A 128 -27.30 -16.47 49.03
CA VAL A 128 -27.62 -15.05 49.17
C VAL A 128 -27.00 -14.53 50.45
N SER A 129 -26.05 -13.60 50.32
CA SER A 129 -25.35 -12.99 51.44
C SER A 129 -26.21 -11.96 52.16
N GLU A 130 -25.81 -11.60 53.37
CA GLU A 130 -26.29 -10.39 54.03
C GLU A 130 -25.87 -9.11 53.27
N SER A 131 -26.48 -7.98 53.66
CA SER A 131 -26.14 -6.66 53.11
C SER A 131 -24.86 -6.11 53.74
N THR A 132 -23.92 -5.65 52.92
CA THR A 132 -22.53 -5.39 53.34
C THR A 132 -22.32 -4.06 54.10
N THR A 133 -23.26 -3.63 54.95
CA THR A 133 -23.10 -2.42 55.78
C THR A 133 -23.77 -2.50 57.14
N THR A 134 -23.01 -2.16 58.18
CA THR A 134 -23.48 -1.89 59.54
C THR A 134 -24.03 -0.47 59.74
N ASN A 135 -24.06 0.36 58.70
CA ASN A 135 -24.47 1.76 58.78
C ASN A 135 -25.99 1.94 58.61
N SER A 136 -26.66 2.40 59.66
CA SER A 136 -28.11 2.65 59.70
C SER A 136 -28.63 3.65 58.67
N ALA A 137 -27.76 4.51 58.10
CA ALA A 137 -28.11 5.42 56.99
C ALA A 137 -28.29 4.71 55.63
N HIS A 138 -28.02 3.40 55.56
CA HIS A 138 -28.05 2.62 54.32
C HIS A 138 -28.95 1.37 54.40
N LYS A 139 -30.07 1.49 55.13
CA LYS A 139 -31.08 0.44 55.31
C LYS A 139 -31.62 -0.20 54.01
N ASP A 140 -31.53 0.50 52.87
CA ASP A 140 -32.08 0.05 51.58
C ASP A 140 -31.06 -0.74 50.72
N ARG A 141 -29.87 -1.04 51.24
CA ARG A 141 -28.87 -1.87 50.53
C ARG A 141 -29.25 -3.35 50.58
N THR A 142 -29.22 -4.02 49.44
CA THR A 142 -29.44 -5.48 49.32
C THR A 142 -28.14 -6.28 49.44
N GLY A 143 -28.26 -7.58 49.75
CA GLY A 143 -27.17 -8.56 49.72
C GLY A 143 -26.64 -8.88 48.31
N ARG A 144 -25.92 -9.99 48.16
CA ARG A 144 -25.33 -10.45 46.90
C ARG A 144 -25.67 -11.92 46.65
N ILE A 145 -25.71 -12.32 45.38
CA ILE A 145 -26.03 -13.69 44.97
C ILE A 145 -24.77 -14.40 44.49
N GLY A 146 -24.50 -15.58 45.05
CA GLY A 146 -23.50 -16.54 44.59
C GLY A 146 -24.16 -17.74 43.93
N ILE A 147 -23.58 -18.23 42.83
CA ILE A 147 -23.98 -19.47 42.14
C ILE A 147 -22.72 -20.32 41.92
N GLY A 148 -22.79 -21.62 42.23
CA GLY A 148 -21.67 -22.56 42.09
C GLY A 148 -20.64 -22.43 43.21
N ASN A 149 -21.00 -22.83 44.43
CA ASN A 149 -20.12 -22.84 45.60
C ASN A 149 -19.45 -21.47 45.91
N VAL A 150 -20.28 -20.42 46.00
CA VAL A 150 -19.85 -19.04 46.32
C VAL A 150 -20.58 -18.52 47.56
N THR A 151 -19.97 -18.68 48.73
CA THR A 151 -20.47 -18.13 50.01
C THR A 151 -20.02 -16.70 50.28
N GLU A 152 -19.03 -16.18 49.55
CA GLU A 152 -18.57 -14.78 49.61
C GLU A 152 -18.61 -14.12 48.23
N PRO A 153 -19.78 -13.64 47.74
CA PRO A 153 -19.91 -13.12 46.38
C PRO A 153 -19.15 -11.79 46.18
N LEU A 154 -18.22 -11.75 45.22
CA LEU A 154 -17.40 -10.56 44.93
C LEU A 154 -18.15 -9.48 44.13
N ALA A 155 -19.25 -9.84 43.46
CA ALA A 155 -20.15 -8.96 42.74
C ALA A 155 -21.62 -9.17 43.18
N LYS A 156 -22.56 -8.37 42.65
CA LYS A 156 -24.00 -8.52 42.95
C LYS A 156 -24.56 -9.87 42.52
N LEU A 157 -24.05 -10.41 41.42
CA LEU A 157 -24.18 -11.78 40.98
C LEU A 157 -22.77 -12.30 40.71
N HIS A 158 -22.36 -13.38 41.38
CA HIS A 158 -21.08 -14.05 41.19
C HIS A 158 -21.37 -15.52 40.82
N ILE A 159 -21.09 -15.87 39.57
CA ILE A 159 -21.20 -17.25 39.07
C ILE A 159 -19.80 -17.81 38.99
N LYS A 160 -19.59 -18.99 39.58
CA LYS A 160 -18.34 -19.74 39.54
C LYS A 160 -18.66 -21.16 39.04
N ALA A 161 -17.76 -21.74 38.27
CA ALA A 161 -17.83 -23.14 37.85
C ALA A 161 -17.11 -24.05 38.85
N ASP A 162 -17.55 -25.31 38.90
CA ASP A 162 -16.80 -26.38 39.54
C ASP A 162 -15.70 -26.93 38.59
N ASP A 163 -14.86 -27.83 39.08
CA ASP A 163 -13.70 -28.32 38.32
C ASP A 163 -14.11 -29.03 37.01
N ASN A 164 -13.60 -28.53 35.88
CA ASN A 164 -13.92 -28.95 34.51
C ASN A 164 -15.31 -28.53 33.99
N GLU A 165 -15.97 -27.56 34.64
CA GLU A 165 -17.18 -26.90 34.11
C GLU A 165 -16.90 -25.46 33.64
N ASN A 166 -17.83 -24.86 32.87
CA ASN A 166 -17.75 -23.48 32.43
C ASN A 166 -18.70 -22.56 33.23
N ALA A 167 -18.24 -21.35 33.57
CA ALA A 167 -19.06 -20.37 34.29
C ALA A 167 -19.90 -19.53 33.30
N GLU A 168 -21.00 -20.10 32.81
CA GLU A 168 -21.77 -19.55 31.69
C GLU A 168 -23.09 -18.86 32.10
N ILE A 169 -23.54 -17.91 31.27
CA ILE A 169 -24.90 -17.38 31.28
C ILE A 169 -25.50 -17.63 29.89
N TYR A 170 -26.32 -18.68 29.78
CA TYR A 170 -27.04 -18.99 28.55
C TYR A 170 -28.37 -18.22 28.48
N LEU A 171 -28.42 -17.18 27.64
CA LEU A 171 -29.65 -16.43 27.35
C LEU A 171 -30.17 -16.81 25.96
N GLN A 172 -31.38 -17.37 25.90
CA GLN A 172 -32.00 -17.81 24.65
C GLN A 172 -33.31 -17.07 24.38
N ALA A 173 -33.47 -16.56 23.16
CA ALA A 173 -34.71 -16.01 22.67
C ALA A 173 -35.64 -17.16 22.25
N HIS A 174 -36.95 -17.03 22.49
CA HIS A 174 -37.91 -18.12 22.21
C HIS A 174 -37.86 -18.64 20.77
N VAL A 175 -37.53 -17.78 19.80
CA VAL A 175 -37.25 -18.15 18.41
C VAL A 175 -36.02 -17.36 17.94
N TRP A 176 -34.99 -18.05 17.46
CA TRP A 176 -33.73 -17.43 16.98
C TRP A 176 -33.96 -16.52 15.76
N ASN A 177 -34.59 -17.06 14.70
CA ASN A 177 -34.88 -16.34 13.45
C ASN A 177 -36.04 -15.31 13.56
N GLY A 178 -36.45 -14.95 14.78
CA GLY A 178 -37.55 -14.02 15.03
C GLY A 178 -37.07 -12.61 15.39
N SER A 179 -38.03 -11.73 15.67
CA SER A 179 -37.75 -10.41 16.25
C SER A 179 -37.42 -10.46 17.75
N ALA A 180 -37.43 -11.65 18.36
CA ALA A 180 -37.08 -11.85 19.76
C ALA A 180 -35.55 -11.74 19.96
N VAL A 181 -35.14 -11.20 21.11
CA VAL A 181 -33.74 -10.85 21.39
C VAL A 181 -33.39 -11.27 22.81
N SER A 182 -32.21 -11.84 22.98
CA SER A 182 -31.59 -12.05 24.29
C SER A 182 -30.58 -10.94 24.55
N SER A 183 -30.69 -10.24 25.68
CA SER A 183 -29.86 -9.06 25.98
C SER A 183 -29.36 -9.01 27.42
N ILE A 184 -28.14 -8.50 27.59
CA ILE A 184 -27.62 -7.99 28.86
C ILE A 184 -27.52 -6.47 28.75
N PHE A 185 -28.27 -5.75 29.58
CA PHE A 185 -28.28 -4.28 29.63
C PHE A 185 -27.41 -3.78 30.80
N ILE A 186 -26.61 -2.75 30.54
CA ILE A 186 -25.62 -2.20 31.48
C ILE A 186 -25.97 -0.72 31.74
N GLY A 187 -26.57 -0.44 32.90
CA GLY A 187 -26.99 0.91 33.29
C GLY A 187 -28.34 1.33 32.70
N ASN A 188 -28.54 1.26 31.38
CA ASN A 188 -29.83 1.51 30.72
C ASN A 188 -30.06 0.57 29.52
N LYS A 189 -31.23 0.65 28.87
CA LYS A 189 -31.59 -0.22 27.73
C LYS A 189 -30.79 0.03 26.44
N ASN A 190 -30.07 1.14 26.35
CA ASN A 190 -29.35 1.58 25.16
C ASN A 190 -27.86 1.23 25.22
N HIS A 191 -27.41 0.66 26.35
CA HIS A 191 -26.05 0.20 26.58
C HIS A 191 -26.09 -1.29 26.93
N GLY A 192 -25.46 -2.14 26.12
CA GLY A 192 -25.52 -3.57 26.35
C GLY A 192 -25.03 -4.44 25.18
N ILE A 193 -25.20 -5.74 25.37
CA ILE A 193 -24.91 -6.77 24.37
C ILE A 193 -26.22 -7.51 24.10
N SER A 194 -26.57 -7.72 22.84
CA SER A 194 -27.78 -8.44 22.44
C SER A 194 -27.55 -9.41 21.29
N ALA A 195 -28.32 -10.49 21.25
CA ALA A 195 -28.27 -11.50 20.19
C ALA A 195 -29.64 -11.63 19.51
N ASN A 196 -29.64 -11.54 18.17
CA ASN A 196 -30.81 -11.65 17.30
C ASN A 196 -30.44 -12.50 16.07
N GLY A 197 -31.28 -13.47 15.66
CA GLY A 197 -30.91 -14.38 14.59
C GLY A 197 -30.77 -13.77 13.19
N ASN A 198 -31.29 -12.56 12.96
CA ASN A 198 -31.13 -11.85 11.68
C ASN A 198 -29.85 -11.01 11.61
N THR A 199 -29.34 -10.51 12.75
CA THR A 199 -28.18 -9.59 12.81
C THR A 199 -26.98 -10.15 13.56
N GLY A 200 -27.10 -11.33 14.18
CA GLY A 200 -26.08 -11.92 15.04
C GLY A 200 -25.95 -11.20 16.39
N LEU A 201 -24.69 -11.02 16.83
CA LEU A 201 -24.34 -10.35 18.08
C LEU A 201 -24.18 -8.84 17.85
N VAL A 202 -24.91 -8.05 18.62
CA VAL A 202 -24.91 -6.58 18.54
C VAL A 202 -24.41 -6.00 19.86
N PHE A 203 -23.44 -5.10 19.77
CA PHE A 203 -23.02 -4.22 20.86
C PHE A 203 -23.72 -2.88 20.66
N SER A 204 -24.40 -2.40 21.70
CA SER A 204 -25.17 -1.13 21.68
C SER A 204 -24.64 -0.16 22.72
N SER A 205 -24.51 1.11 22.33
CA SER A 205 -24.09 2.23 23.18
C SER A 205 -24.52 3.56 22.56
N GLU A 206 -24.93 4.53 23.39
CA GLU A 206 -25.18 5.93 22.96
C GLU A 206 -23.92 6.81 23.07
N LYS A 207 -22.77 6.18 23.37
CA LYS A 207 -21.47 6.79 23.67
C LYS A 207 -20.36 5.99 22.98
N ASN A 208 -19.14 6.06 23.52
CA ASN A 208 -17.95 5.47 22.92
C ASN A 208 -17.81 3.98 23.24
N TYR A 209 -17.30 3.20 22.28
CA TYR A 209 -16.70 1.90 22.56
C TYR A 209 -15.22 2.10 22.92
N ILE A 210 -14.79 1.67 24.11
CA ILE A 210 -13.45 1.93 24.64
C ILE A 210 -12.76 0.62 25.01
N PHE A 211 -11.78 0.22 24.21
CA PHE A 211 -10.88 -0.90 24.48
C PHE A 211 -9.60 -0.38 25.15
N GLY A 212 -9.68 -0.07 26.45
CA GLY A 212 -8.63 0.69 27.16
C GLY A 212 -7.27 -0.01 27.31
N LYS A 213 -7.21 -1.33 27.11
CA LYS A 213 -5.99 -2.17 27.11
C LYS A 213 -6.19 -3.34 26.13
N GLY A 214 -5.12 -4.09 25.86
CA GLY A 214 -5.13 -5.19 24.89
C GLY A 214 -5.15 -4.70 23.44
N ASN A 215 -5.49 -5.61 22.53
CA ASN A 215 -5.55 -5.44 21.09
C ASN A 215 -6.88 -6.03 20.59
N VAL A 216 -7.48 -5.45 19.56
CA VAL A 216 -8.74 -5.93 18.95
C VAL A 216 -8.42 -6.72 17.69
N GLY A 217 -8.78 -8.00 17.69
CA GLY A 217 -8.68 -8.89 16.51
C GLY A 217 -10.04 -9.07 15.84
N ILE A 218 -10.08 -9.00 14.51
CA ILE A 218 -11.22 -9.40 13.68
C ILE A 218 -10.72 -10.48 12.74
N GLY A 219 -11.22 -11.71 12.87
CA GLY A 219 -10.69 -12.87 12.16
C GLY A 219 -9.36 -13.44 12.73
N VAL A 220 -8.81 -12.84 13.79
CA VAL A 220 -7.50 -13.22 14.36
C VAL A 220 -7.63 -13.49 15.86
N GLU A 221 -7.18 -14.67 16.32
CA GLU A 221 -7.23 -15.07 17.74
C GLU A 221 -6.16 -14.38 18.60
N VAL A 222 -4.98 -14.11 18.06
CA VAL A 222 -3.85 -13.47 18.75
C VAL A 222 -3.42 -12.19 18.01
N PRO A 223 -4.15 -11.07 18.18
CA PRO A 223 -3.87 -9.83 17.46
C PRO A 223 -2.56 -9.16 17.92
N GLN A 224 -1.65 -8.93 16.97
CA GLN A 224 -0.31 -8.38 17.19
C GLN A 224 -0.30 -6.84 17.23
N ALA A 225 -1.32 -6.19 16.67
CA ALA A 225 -1.50 -4.73 16.65
C ALA A 225 -2.79 -4.29 17.36
N LYS A 226 -2.90 -3.00 17.72
CA LYS A 226 -4.04 -2.44 18.48
C LYS A 226 -5.41 -2.73 17.85
N LEU A 227 -5.45 -2.71 16.52
CA LEU A 227 -6.51 -3.26 15.70
C LEU A 227 -5.82 -4.11 14.62
N GLN A 228 -6.19 -5.39 14.52
CA GLN A 228 -5.77 -6.26 13.44
C GLN A 228 -7.01 -6.91 12.82
N VAL A 229 -7.09 -6.90 11.49
CA VAL A 229 -8.16 -7.52 10.72
C VAL A 229 -7.53 -8.48 9.73
N ASP A 230 -7.92 -9.75 9.78
CA ASP A 230 -7.62 -10.70 8.71
C ASP A 230 -8.74 -10.61 7.66
N GLY A 231 -8.43 -9.88 6.58
CA GLY A 231 -9.38 -9.55 5.50
C GLY A 231 -9.47 -8.06 5.19
N THR A 232 -10.42 -7.71 4.33
CA THR A 232 -10.58 -6.35 3.79
C THR A 232 -11.44 -5.48 4.71
N VAL A 233 -10.93 -4.29 5.07
CA VAL A 233 -11.71 -3.26 5.78
C VAL A 233 -12.38 -2.33 4.76
N LEU A 234 -13.71 -2.41 4.64
CA LEU A 234 -14.50 -1.41 3.92
C LEU A 234 -14.88 -0.27 4.86
N THR A 235 -14.53 0.97 4.50
CA THR A 235 -14.92 2.17 5.25
C THR A 235 -15.27 3.33 4.31
N THR A 236 -16.24 4.15 4.71
CA THR A 236 -16.59 5.41 4.03
C THR A 236 -15.65 6.56 4.39
N GLY A 237 -14.82 6.39 5.42
CA GLY A 237 -13.82 7.38 5.83
C GLY A 237 -12.73 6.76 6.71
N PHE A 238 -11.48 6.98 6.33
CA PHE A 238 -10.31 6.57 7.13
C PHE A 238 -9.47 7.81 7.43
N LYS A 239 -9.30 8.12 8.73
CA LYS A 239 -8.57 9.30 9.19
C LYS A 239 -7.42 8.87 10.09
N MET A 240 -6.20 8.92 9.56
CA MET A 240 -4.97 8.78 10.35
C MET A 240 -4.51 10.18 10.78
N PRO A 241 -4.59 10.55 12.06
CA PRO A 241 -4.15 11.87 12.52
C PRO A 241 -2.62 11.94 12.62
N GLN A 242 -2.04 12.97 12.02
CA GLN A 242 -0.64 13.41 12.25
C GLN A 242 -0.63 14.94 12.40
N GLN A 243 0.38 15.50 13.08
CA GLN A 243 0.40 16.91 13.50
C GLN A 243 0.48 17.93 12.35
N GLU A 244 1.05 17.58 11.19
CA GLU A 244 1.15 18.46 10.02
C GLU A 244 0.61 17.78 8.76
N LEU A 245 -0.72 17.75 8.60
CA LEU A 245 -1.33 17.48 7.31
C LEU A 245 -1.33 18.76 6.48
N ARG A 246 -0.88 18.67 5.23
CA ARG A 246 -0.99 19.74 4.22
C ARG A 246 -1.80 19.20 3.04
N ASP A 247 -2.50 20.07 2.35
CA ASP A 247 -3.27 19.68 1.16
C ASP A 247 -2.35 19.01 0.12
N GLY A 248 -2.88 17.99 -0.58
CA GLY A 248 -2.12 17.24 -1.58
C GLY A 248 -1.16 16.18 -1.03
N TRP A 249 -1.31 15.73 0.22
CA TRP A 249 -0.66 14.51 0.71
C TRP A 249 -1.53 13.27 0.41
N VAL A 250 -0.89 12.13 0.15
CA VAL A 250 -1.52 10.83 -0.10
C VAL A 250 -1.13 9.83 0.98
N LEU A 251 -2.02 8.88 1.26
CA LEU A 251 -1.68 7.73 2.08
C LEU A 251 -0.92 6.71 1.21
N THR A 252 0.29 6.37 1.63
CA THR A 252 1.13 5.36 1.00
C THR A 252 1.61 4.36 2.06
N ALA A 253 2.31 3.31 1.67
CA ALA A 253 2.88 2.33 2.60
C ALA A 253 4.40 2.18 2.39
N ASP A 254 5.11 1.83 3.46
CA ASP A 254 6.53 1.44 3.38
C ASP A 254 6.68 -0.05 3.01
N HIS A 255 7.92 -0.54 2.95
CA HIS A 255 8.22 -1.94 2.65
C HIS A 255 7.75 -2.93 3.73
N THR A 256 7.29 -2.46 4.89
CA THR A 256 6.68 -3.27 5.96
C THR A 256 5.15 -3.30 5.87
N GLY A 257 4.56 -2.56 4.92
CA GLY A 257 3.12 -2.36 4.82
C GLY A 257 2.57 -1.31 5.80
N THR A 258 3.43 -0.59 6.52
CA THR A 258 3.00 0.46 7.45
C THR A 258 2.53 1.68 6.66
N ALA A 259 1.26 2.01 6.80
CA ALA A 259 0.66 3.16 6.12
C ALA A 259 1.13 4.49 6.74
N PHE A 260 1.58 5.42 5.91
CA PHE A 260 2.00 6.76 6.31
C PHE A 260 1.58 7.82 5.30
N TRP A 261 1.42 9.05 5.76
CA TRP A 261 1.17 10.19 4.88
C TRP A 261 2.47 10.62 4.21
N ALA A 262 2.46 10.77 2.89
CA ALA A 262 3.54 11.40 2.12
C ALA A 262 2.99 12.58 1.30
N PRO A 263 3.79 13.63 1.01
CA PRO A 263 3.40 14.60 -0.01
C PRO A 263 3.18 13.84 -1.31
N SER A 264 2.13 14.15 -2.08
CA SER A 264 1.89 13.45 -3.35
C SER A 264 3.10 13.56 -4.26
N GLN A 265 3.86 12.47 -4.35
CA GLN A 265 4.96 12.32 -5.30
C GLN A 265 4.40 11.97 -6.69
N ASN A 266 3.28 12.59 -7.06
CA ASN A 266 2.81 12.64 -8.45
C ASN A 266 3.74 13.59 -9.20
N LEU A 267 4.96 13.10 -9.43
CA LEU A 267 5.97 13.66 -10.32
C LEU A 267 5.47 13.70 -11.77
N TRP A 268 4.35 13.04 -12.05
CA TRP A 268 3.68 12.96 -13.33
C TRP A 268 2.19 13.21 -13.08
N TYR A 269 1.68 14.33 -13.61
CA TYR A 269 0.28 14.72 -13.54
C TYR A 269 -0.40 14.38 -14.87
N GLN A 270 -1.62 13.83 -14.82
CA GLN A 270 -2.50 13.66 -15.98
C GLN A 270 -3.60 14.73 -15.94
N THR A 271 -3.73 15.50 -17.01
CA THR A 271 -4.99 16.21 -17.32
C THR A 271 -6.01 15.22 -17.89
N GLU A 272 -7.28 15.63 -17.97
CA GLU A 272 -8.34 14.89 -18.68
C GLU A 272 -8.07 14.72 -20.20
N THR A 273 -6.97 15.28 -20.72
CA THR A 273 -6.59 15.37 -22.14
C THR A 273 -5.40 14.48 -22.53
N ASN A 274 -5.17 13.37 -21.83
CA ASN A 274 -4.07 12.40 -22.05
C ASN A 274 -2.63 12.90 -21.79
N ASP A 275 -2.42 14.15 -21.38
CA ASP A 275 -1.07 14.71 -21.19
C ASP A 275 -0.46 14.30 -19.85
N VAL A 276 0.62 13.50 -19.88
CA VAL A 276 1.41 13.14 -18.69
C VAL A 276 2.62 14.08 -18.58
N TYR A 277 2.61 15.02 -17.63
CA TYR A 277 3.71 15.99 -17.49
C TYR A 277 4.23 16.15 -16.05
N ARG A 278 5.50 16.55 -15.92
CA ARG A 278 6.17 16.81 -14.64
C ARG A 278 6.20 18.31 -14.35
N PRO A 279 5.56 18.80 -13.26
CA PRO A 279 5.40 20.23 -13.03
C PRO A 279 6.69 20.96 -12.61
N ALA A 280 7.68 20.24 -12.05
CA ALA A 280 8.96 20.81 -11.66
C ALA A 280 10.10 19.76 -11.65
N GLY A 281 11.33 20.23 -11.87
CA GLY A 281 12.55 19.41 -11.85
C GLY A 281 12.81 18.61 -13.14
N ASN A 282 14.04 18.13 -13.26
CA ASN A 282 14.56 17.42 -14.44
C ASN A 282 14.19 15.93 -14.46
N VAL A 283 13.78 15.39 -15.60
CA VAL A 283 13.49 13.95 -15.82
C VAL A 283 14.77 13.24 -16.25
N GLY A 284 15.19 12.24 -15.48
CA GLY A 284 16.33 11.38 -15.78
C GLY A 284 15.88 9.97 -16.12
N ILE A 285 16.18 9.48 -17.32
CA ILE A 285 16.00 8.07 -17.68
C ILE A 285 17.38 7.42 -17.68
N GLY A 286 17.61 6.51 -16.72
CA GLY A 286 18.93 5.94 -16.45
C GLY A 286 19.88 6.86 -15.67
N LEU A 287 19.37 7.92 -15.04
CA LEU A 287 20.13 8.92 -14.29
C LEU A 287 19.43 9.32 -12.98
N ASN A 288 20.19 9.40 -11.90
CA ASN A 288 19.67 9.84 -10.59
C ASN A 288 19.77 11.36 -10.36
N ASN A 289 20.60 12.06 -11.14
CA ASN A 289 20.82 13.52 -11.07
C ASN A 289 20.90 14.15 -12.48
N PRO A 290 19.79 14.17 -13.24
CA PRO A 290 19.75 14.80 -14.57
C PRO A 290 20.02 16.32 -14.51
N LEU A 291 20.91 16.80 -15.38
CA LEU A 291 21.35 18.19 -15.48
C LEU A 291 20.47 19.02 -16.43
N SER A 292 19.76 18.38 -17.36
CA SER A 292 18.80 19.02 -18.28
C SER A 292 17.35 18.56 -18.02
N LYS A 293 16.36 19.30 -18.53
CA LYS A 293 14.92 19.05 -18.25
C LYS A 293 14.47 17.63 -18.61
N LEU A 294 15.03 17.05 -19.67
CA LEU A 294 14.90 15.64 -20.01
C LEU A 294 16.29 15.15 -20.42
N GLU A 295 16.88 14.27 -19.61
CA GLU A 295 18.17 13.65 -19.89
C GLU A 295 18.00 12.13 -19.88
N VAL A 296 18.42 11.48 -20.98
CA VAL A 296 18.33 10.04 -21.14
C VAL A 296 19.72 9.48 -21.36
N ASN A 297 20.21 8.74 -20.38
CA ASN A 297 21.44 7.97 -20.49
C ASN A 297 21.12 6.62 -21.14
N GLY A 298 20.85 6.67 -22.45
CA GLY A 298 20.38 5.53 -23.22
C GLY A 298 19.82 5.95 -24.58
N GLN A 299 19.20 5.00 -25.29
CA GLN A 299 18.54 5.26 -26.56
C GLN A 299 17.19 5.95 -26.34
N VAL A 300 16.83 6.85 -27.26
CA VAL A 300 15.59 7.63 -27.23
C VAL A 300 14.84 7.43 -28.54
N SER A 301 13.60 6.93 -28.46
CA SER A 301 12.66 6.89 -29.59
C SER A 301 11.60 7.96 -29.38
N ILE A 302 11.60 8.99 -30.24
CA ILE A 302 10.60 10.06 -30.24
C ILE A 302 9.72 9.86 -31.47
N GLY A 303 8.44 9.53 -31.26
CA GLY A 303 7.41 9.57 -32.30
C GLY A 303 6.84 8.25 -32.82
N TYR A 304 6.84 7.14 -32.07
CA TYR A 304 6.20 5.89 -32.55
C TYR A 304 5.52 5.03 -31.47
N HIS A 305 4.25 4.67 -31.72
CA HIS A 305 3.55 3.53 -31.12
C HIS A 305 2.33 3.10 -31.96
N VAL A 306 2.51 2.39 -33.10
CA VAL A 306 1.47 1.49 -33.68
C VAL A 306 2.04 0.55 -34.75
N ALA A 307 1.54 -0.68 -34.77
CA ALA A 307 2.13 -1.92 -35.32
C ALA A 307 2.46 -2.08 -36.83
N ASN A 308 2.68 -1.02 -37.64
CA ASN A 308 3.11 -1.17 -39.04
C ASN A 308 4.37 -0.37 -39.37
N VAL A 309 5.33 -1.03 -40.00
CA VAL A 309 6.70 -0.52 -40.22
C VAL A 309 6.87 -0.05 -41.67
N GLN A 310 7.26 1.21 -41.84
CA GLN A 310 8.23 1.62 -42.85
C GLN A 310 9.43 2.21 -42.12
N GLU A 311 10.62 1.97 -42.64
CA GLU A 311 11.85 1.82 -41.85
C GLU A 311 12.41 3.14 -41.27
N ASN A 312 12.89 3.08 -40.02
CA ASN A 312 13.91 3.95 -39.40
C ASN A 312 13.86 5.47 -39.68
N ASN A 313 12.86 6.18 -39.12
CA ASN A 313 12.80 7.65 -39.20
C ASN A 313 13.05 8.37 -37.85
N LEU A 314 13.84 9.45 -37.93
CA LEU A 314 13.82 10.56 -36.98
C LEU A 314 13.15 11.74 -37.69
N ILE A 315 11.93 12.10 -37.29
CA ILE A 315 11.20 13.23 -37.88
C ILE A 315 11.38 14.46 -36.99
N VAL A 316 12.00 15.51 -37.52
CA VAL A 316 12.18 16.79 -36.85
C VAL A 316 11.67 17.90 -37.77
N GLU A 317 10.61 18.59 -37.37
CA GLU A 317 10.09 19.76 -38.11
C GLU A 317 10.98 21.01 -37.92
N GLY A 318 11.66 21.09 -36.78
CA GLY A 318 12.61 22.16 -36.44
C GLY A 318 14.00 21.96 -37.05
N LYS A 319 14.95 22.78 -36.59
CA LYS A 319 16.34 22.72 -37.05
C LYS A 319 17.14 21.68 -36.27
N ILE A 320 17.83 20.78 -36.97
CA ILE A 320 18.78 19.83 -36.39
C ILE A 320 20.17 20.48 -36.40
N GLY A 321 20.70 20.77 -35.20
CA GLY A 321 22.08 21.22 -35.01
C GLY A 321 22.97 20.06 -34.59
N ILE A 322 23.96 19.69 -35.41
CA ILE A 322 24.98 18.68 -35.08
C ILE A 322 26.32 19.41 -34.89
N GLY A 323 26.81 19.46 -33.64
CA GLY A 323 28.03 20.23 -33.29
C GLY A 323 27.83 21.75 -33.23
N THR A 324 26.60 22.23 -33.33
CA THR A 324 26.21 23.66 -33.24
C THR A 324 25.06 23.80 -32.23
N PHE A 325 25.12 24.83 -31.39
CA PHE A 325 24.08 25.13 -30.39
C PHE A 325 22.99 26.07 -30.93
N SER A 326 23.13 26.58 -32.15
CA SER A 326 22.23 27.57 -32.73
C SER A 326 22.17 27.44 -34.26
N PRO A 327 21.60 26.35 -34.79
CA PRO A 327 21.53 26.11 -36.22
C PRO A 327 20.78 27.22 -36.96
N THR A 328 21.36 27.68 -38.07
CA THR A 328 20.80 28.65 -39.00
C THR A 328 19.91 27.98 -40.06
N GLU A 329 20.21 26.73 -40.42
CA GLU A 329 19.45 25.93 -41.40
C GLU A 329 18.72 24.73 -40.80
N LYS A 330 17.80 24.12 -41.56
CA LYS A 330 17.01 22.94 -41.13
C LYS A 330 17.89 21.76 -40.69
N LEU A 331 19.04 21.59 -41.32
CA LEU A 331 20.11 20.71 -40.87
C LEU A 331 21.43 21.48 -40.98
N GLU A 332 22.00 21.87 -39.84
CA GLU A 332 23.32 22.47 -39.77
C GLU A 332 24.27 21.49 -39.07
N VAL A 333 25.34 21.12 -39.77
CA VAL A 333 26.39 20.26 -39.25
C VAL A 333 27.68 21.08 -39.19
N ASN A 334 28.09 21.46 -37.98
CA ASN A 334 29.38 22.09 -37.74
C ASN A 334 30.48 21.01 -37.76
N GLY A 335 30.75 20.48 -38.95
CA GLY A 335 31.61 19.33 -39.17
C GLY A 335 31.44 18.73 -40.56
N LYS A 336 32.07 17.57 -40.81
CA LYS A 336 31.98 16.87 -42.09
C LYS A 336 30.76 15.95 -42.12
N ILE A 337 29.96 16.04 -43.18
CA ILE A 337 28.92 15.06 -43.52
C ILE A 337 29.54 13.97 -44.40
N LYS A 338 29.30 12.70 -44.09
CA LYS A 338 29.62 11.55 -44.94
C LYS A 338 28.34 10.77 -45.22
N THR A 339 27.98 10.65 -46.49
CA THR A 339 26.82 9.88 -46.97
C THR A 339 27.21 9.08 -48.21
N THR A 340 26.52 7.96 -48.47
CA THR A 340 26.69 7.15 -49.67
C THR A 340 25.89 7.70 -50.85
N GLU A 341 24.74 8.32 -50.59
CA GLU A 341 23.79 8.78 -51.60
C GLU A 341 23.32 10.19 -51.24
N PHE A 342 24.16 11.20 -51.50
CA PHE A 342 23.73 12.59 -51.38
C PHE A 342 22.88 12.97 -52.59
N GLN A 343 21.60 13.24 -52.37
CA GLN A 343 20.69 13.69 -53.42
C GLN A 343 20.28 15.14 -53.18
N LEU A 344 20.75 16.04 -54.05
CA LEU A 344 20.24 17.41 -54.13
C LEU A 344 19.16 17.47 -55.21
N LEU A 345 17.92 17.71 -54.79
CA LEU A 345 16.76 17.84 -55.69
C LEU A 345 16.54 19.31 -56.09
N ASN A 346 15.77 19.51 -57.15
CA ASN A 346 15.44 20.79 -57.80
C ASN A 346 16.58 21.32 -58.70
N GLY A 347 16.35 21.31 -60.02
CA GLY A 347 17.33 21.70 -61.04
C GLY A 347 18.18 20.56 -61.62
N GLN A 348 18.01 19.32 -61.13
CA GLN A 348 18.77 18.17 -61.59
C GLN A 348 18.45 17.78 -63.04
N VAL A 349 19.47 17.72 -63.90
CA VAL A 349 19.40 17.26 -65.29
C VAL A 349 20.55 16.29 -65.54
N ASN A 350 20.33 15.27 -66.38
CA ASN A 350 21.37 14.29 -66.68
C ASN A 350 22.59 14.96 -67.33
N GLY A 351 23.78 14.74 -66.76
CA GLY A 351 25.03 15.36 -67.20
C GLY A 351 25.34 16.73 -66.61
N TYR A 352 24.45 17.33 -65.79
CA TYR A 352 24.78 18.55 -65.05
C TYR A 352 25.74 18.25 -63.90
N ILE A 353 26.52 19.25 -63.49
CA ILE A 353 27.40 19.15 -62.32
C ILE A 353 26.89 20.05 -61.18
N LEU A 354 27.34 19.75 -59.96
CA LEU A 354 27.16 20.65 -58.82
C LEU A 354 28.27 21.69 -58.82
N GLN A 355 27.90 22.97 -58.91
CA GLN A 355 28.79 24.11 -58.73
C GLN A 355 28.42 24.83 -57.43
N CYS A 356 29.41 25.32 -56.68
CA CYS A 356 29.18 26.17 -55.52
C CYS A 356 29.21 27.66 -55.88
N ASP A 357 28.31 28.45 -55.28
CA ASP A 357 28.43 29.92 -55.28
C ASP A 357 29.47 30.40 -54.25
N ASN A 358 29.72 31.72 -54.20
CA ASN A 358 30.66 32.33 -53.27
C ASN A 358 30.23 32.22 -51.78
N ASN A 359 29.01 31.77 -51.49
CA ASN A 359 28.51 31.50 -50.14
C ASN A 359 28.60 30.01 -49.77
N GLY A 360 29.02 29.15 -50.70
CA GLY A 360 29.09 27.69 -50.52
C GLY A 360 27.80 26.94 -50.87
N ASN A 361 26.79 27.61 -51.43
CA ASN A 361 25.55 26.95 -51.86
C ASN A 361 25.80 26.13 -53.13
N ALA A 362 25.53 24.83 -53.09
CA ALA A 362 25.59 23.98 -54.28
C ALA A 362 24.33 24.16 -55.15
N SER A 363 24.51 24.31 -56.46
CA SER A 363 23.42 24.31 -57.45
C SER A 363 23.81 23.48 -58.67
N TRP A 364 22.80 22.97 -59.39
CA TRP A 364 22.99 22.22 -60.63
C TRP A 364 23.21 23.17 -61.81
N VAL A 365 24.32 23.01 -62.53
CA VAL A 365 24.71 23.87 -63.65
C VAL A 365 25.04 23.04 -64.89
N ASP A 366 24.63 23.54 -66.06
CA ASP A 366 25.02 23.01 -67.36
C ASP A 366 26.53 23.25 -67.57
N PRO A 367 27.37 22.20 -67.73
CA PRO A 367 28.81 22.36 -67.91
C PRO A 367 29.20 23.23 -69.11
N SER A 368 28.35 23.34 -70.14
CA SER A 368 28.62 24.19 -71.31
C SER A 368 28.50 25.69 -71.03
N LEU A 369 27.91 26.09 -69.91
CA LEU A 369 27.80 27.48 -69.46
C LEU A 369 28.89 27.87 -68.45
N ILE A 370 29.74 26.94 -68.05
CA ILE A 370 30.81 27.17 -67.09
C ILE A 370 32.05 27.65 -67.84
N ASN A 371 32.43 28.90 -67.58
CA ASN A 371 33.71 29.47 -68.00
C ASN A 371 34.64 29.49 -66.78
N ASP A 372 35.68 28.66 -66.80
CA ASP A 372 36.73 28.62 -65.76
C ASP A 372 37.78 29.75 -65.92
N GLY A 373 37.70 30.50 -67.02
CA GLY A 373 38.61 31.60 -67.36
C GLY A 373 39.91 31.16 -68.01
N ASP A 374 40.12 29.85 -68.26
CA ASP A 374 41.35 29.33 -68.85
C ASP A 374 41.28 29.29 -70.39
N TRP A 375 40.11 28.99 -70.94
CA TRP A 375 39.87 29.01 -72.40
C TRP A 375 38.50 29.61 -72.76
N THR A 376 38.51 30.56 -73.70
CA THR A 376 37.28 31.10 -74.30
C THR A 376 36.95 30.35 -75.58
N ILE A 377 35.73 29.83 -75.66
CA ILE A 377 35.11 29.32 -76.88
C ILE A 377 34.19 30.39 -77.44
N LEU A 378 34.50 30.93 -78.62
CA LEU A 378 33.63 31.85 -79.35
C LEU A 378 33.35 31.31 -80.75
N ALA A 379 32.10 30.87 -80.97
CA ALA A 379 31.70 30.11 -82.14
C ALA A 379 32.63 28.89 -82.37
N ASN A 380 33.40 28.88 -83.46
CA ASN A 380 34.32 27.80 -83.81
C ASN A 380 35.77 28.04 -83.34
N ASN A 381 36.04 29.14 -82.63
CA ASN A 381 37.36 29.51 -82.16
C ASN A 381 37.55 29.13 -80.69
N LEU A 382 38.64 28.44 -80.38
CA LEU A 382 39.15 28.22 -79.03
C LEU A 382 40.41 29.07 -78.86
N TYR A 383 40.41 30.00 -77.90
CA TYR A 383 41.56 30.89 -77.64
C TYR A 383 41.62 31.25 -76.15
N VAL A 384 42.72 31.87 -75.74
CA VAL A 384 42.87 32.40 -74.38
C VAL A 384 42.66 33.91 -74.40
N GLU A 385 41.83 34.43 -73.51
CA GLU A 385 41.61 35.88 -73.39
C GLU A 385 42.87 36.61 -72.88
N SER A 386 42.91 37.92 -73.11
CA SER A 386 44.17 38.67 -73.19
C SER A 386 45.02 38.63 -71.91
N ASN A 387 46.34 38.57 -72.14
CA ASN A 387 47.43 38.57 -71.15
C ASN A 387 47.82 37.22 -70.51
N ARG A 388 47.32 36.08 -71.02
CA ARG A 388 47.81 34.74 -70.66
C ARG A 388 48.55 34.09 -71.83
N ASN A 389 49.55 33.27 -71.51
CA ASN A 389 50.38 32.54 -72.46
C ASN A 389 50.05 31.05 -72.45
N VAL A 390 50.02 30.39 -73.61
CA VAL A 390 49.84 28.94 -73.75
C VAL A 390 51.19 28.23 -73.72
N GLY A 391 51.45 27.44 -72.68
CA GLY A 391 52.62 26.56 -72.61
C GLY A 391 52.30 25.13 -73.05
N ILE A 392 53.05 24.59 -74.00
CA ILE A 392 52.99 23.17 -74.39
C ILE A 392 54.31 22.51 -74.01
N GLY A 393 54.30 21.65 -73.00
CA GLY A 393 55.51 21.03 -72.44
C GLY A 393 56.32 21.93 -71.49
N THR A 394 55.89 23.18 -71.27
CA THR A 394 56.48 24.13 -70.32
C THR A 394 55.41 24.71 -69.39
N SER A 395 55.74 24.89 -68.11
CA SER A 395 54.88 25.55 -67.11
C SER A 395 55.18 27.04 -66.94
N THR A 396 56.23 27.55 -67.60
CA THR A 396 56.63 28.97 -67.57
C THR A 396 56.79 29.51 -69.00
N PRO A 397 55.70 29.61 -69.78
CA PRO A 397 55.75 30.06 -71.17
C PRO A 397 56.17 31.54 -71.26
N THR A 398 57.26 31.79 -71.99
CA THR A 398 57.87 33.12 -72.16
C THR A 398 57.23 33.94 -73.29
N GLN A 399 56.39 33.32 -74.11
CA GLN A 399 55.68 33.91 -75.26
C GLN A 399 54.21 33.47 -75.25
N PRO A 400 53.29 34.18 -75.95
CA PRO A 400 51.86 33.84 -76.02
C PRO A 400 51.55 32.39 -76.43
N LEU A 401 52.44 31.77 -77.21
CA LEU A 401 52.52 30.33 -77.40
C LEU A 401 53.99 29.92 -77.26
N ASP A 402 54.29 29.05 -76.30
CA ASP A 402 55.64 28.54 -76.02
C ASP A 402 55.60 27.00 -76.02
N VAL A 403 56.40 26.36 -76.87
CA VAL A 403 56.36 24.91 -77.10
C VAL A 403 57.74 24.32 -76.86
N ALA A 404 57.90 23.63 -75.72
CA ALA A 404 59.11 22.88 -75.39
C ALA A 404 59.13 21.53 -76.13
N GLY A 405 59.23 21.58 -77.46
CA GLY A 405 59.19 20.40 -78.32
C GLY A 405 58.89 20.73 -79.80
N ASN A 406 58.39 19.74 -80.53
CA ASN A 406 58.12 19.86 -81.96
C ASN A 406 56.70 20.36 -82.24
N ILE A 407 56.56 21.35 -83.14
CA ILE A 407 55.27 21.77 -83.69
C ILE A 407 55.07 21.13 -85.07
N LYS A 408 53.97 20.41 -85.26
CA LYS A 408 53.55 19.88 -86.58
C LYS A 408 52.39 20.70 -87.13
N VAL A 409 52.60 21.37 -88.25
CA VAL A 409 51.59 22.19 -88.94
C VAL A 409 51.33 21.59 -90.32
N SER A 410 50.06 21.49 -90.73
CA SER A 410 49.64 21.02 -92.06
C SER A 410 49.41 22.15 -93.07
N GLY A 411 49.30 23.39 -92.59
CA GLY A 411 49.26 24.62 -93.39
C GLY A 411 50.49 25.52 -93.17
N ASN A 412 50.35 26.80 -93.48
CA ASN A 412 51.42 27.79 -93.36
C ASN A 412 51.58 28.30 -91.92
N ILE A 413 52.80 28.71 -91.55
CA ILE A 413 53.09 29.49 -90.35
C ILE A 413 53.21 30.97 -90.76
N TYR A 414 52.45 31.86 -90.13
CA TYR A 414 52.49 33.30 -90.35
C TYR A 414 53.07 34.01 -89.11
N GLY A 415 53.99 34.96 -89.32
CA GLY A 415 54.44 35.88 -88.27
C GLY A 415 53.47 37.06 -88.14
N GLY A 416 52.97 37.33 -86.94
CA GLY A 416 51.96 38.37 -86.70
C GLY A 416 52.52 39.61 -86.00
N HIS A 417 52.86 40.65 -86.77
CA HIS A 417 52.96 42.04 -86.31
C HIS A 417 52.86 42.97 -87.53
N ASP A 418 52.27 44.15 -87.38
CA ASP A 418 52.06 45.11 -88.48
C ASP A 418 53.37 45.74 -89.02
N ASP A 419 54.46 45.57 -88.28
CA ASP A 419 55.80 46.09 -88.58
C ASP A 419 56.82 44.94 -88.69
N TRP A 420 56.95 44.40 -89.91
CA TRP A 420 58.08 43.60 -90.44
C TRP A 420 58.82 42.72 -89.42
N GLN A 421 58.26 41.57 -89.04
CA GLN A 421 59.03 40.51 -88.38
C GLN A 421 59.05 39.19 -89.16
N SER A 422 60.25 38.62 -89.27
CA SER A 422 60.52 37.32 -89.85
C SER A 422 60.02 36.19 -88.95
N LEU A 423 59.71 35.04 -89.56
CA LEU A 423 59.76 33.75 -88.85
C LEU A 423 61.21 33.54 -88.39
N LYS A 424 61.46 33.76 -87.10
CA LYS A 424 62.77 33.56 -86.47
C LYS A 424 62.89 32.10 -86.07
N ILE A 425 63.97 31.45 -86.51
CA ILE A 425 64.30 30.07 -86.15
C ILE A 425 65.63 30.12 -85.43
N TYR A 426 65.58 29.91 -84.12
CA TYR A 426 66.73 29.85 -83.23
C TYR A 426 67.12 28.40 -82.99
N GLY A 427 68.41 28.13 -82.78
CA GLY A 427 68.88 26.84 -82.29
C GLY A 427 68.74 26.84 -80.77
N ASP A 428 68.31 25.74 -80.19
CA ASP A 428 68.40 25.56 -78.75
C ASP A 428 69.89 25.60 -78.35
N THR A 429 70.23 26.46 -77.41
CA THR A 429 71.57 26.63 -76.82
C THR A 429 72.19 25.34 -76.27
N ASN A 430 71.38 24.29 -76.08
CA ASN A 430 71.81 23.00 -75.54
C ASN A 430 72.17 21.95 -76.61
N ASN A 431 72.03 22.24 -77.92
CA ASN A 431 72.44 21.35 -79.01
C ASN A 431 73.45 22.02 -79.95
N ASN A 432 74.59 21.36 -80.18
CA ASN A 432 75.70 21.89 -80.98
C ASN A 432 75.42 22.07 -82.47
N ASP A 433 74.31 21.53 -82.99
CA ASP A 433 73.98 21.56 -84.42
C ASP A 433 73.32 22.89 -84.87
N GLY A 434 72.89 23.74 -83.94
CA GLY A 434 72.32 25.06 -84.25
C GLY A 434 70.93 25.02 -84.90
N ALA A 435 70.54 26.14 -85.52
CA ALA A 435 69.23 26.29 -86.17
C ALA A 435 69.28 25.78 -87.62
N HIS A 436 68.38 24.87 -88.00
CA HIS A 436 68.29 24.37 -89.38
C HIS A 436 66.85 24.37 -89.89
N ILE A 437 66.68 24.78 -91.16
CA ILE A 437 65.44 24.61 -91.91
C ILE A 437 65.59 23.37 -92.78
N LEU A 438 65.07 22.23 -92.32
CA LEU A 438 65.00 21.01 -93.12
C LEU A 438 63.73 21.01 -93.97
N LEU A 439 63.88 21.08 -95.30
CA LEU A 439 62.79 20.87 -96.24
C LEU A 439 62.79 19.40 -96.69
N ASN A 440 61.74 18.66 -96.33
CA ASN A 440 61.58 17.26 -96.69
C ASN A 440 60.14 17.01 -97.17
N SER A 441 59.99 16.33 -98.30
CA SER A 441 58.70 15.99 -98.92
C SER A 441 58.60 14.48 -99.13
N ASN A 442 57.42 13.91 -98.84
CA ASN A 442 57.15 12.48 -98.98
C ASN A 442 56.50 12.13 -100.34
N SER A 443 56.63 13.01 -101.33
CA SER A 443 56.07 12.92 -102.68
C SER A 443 57.05 13.54 -103.67
N ASP A 444 56.93 13.20 -104.96
CA ASP A 444 57.92 13.47 -106.02
C ASP A 444 58.17 14.96 -106.36
N GLU A 445 57.63 15.90 -105.58
CA GLU A 445 57.88 17.33 -105.68
C GLU A 445 58.99 17.76 -104.71
N THR A 446 60.00 18.48 -105.21
CA THR A 446 61.12 18.94 -104.39
C THR A 446 60.71 20.04 -103.40
N GLY A 447 61.03 19.85 -102.12
CA GLY A 447 60.94 20.91 -101.11
C GLY A 447 61.79 22.12 -101.54
N SER A 448 61.18 23.28 -101.72
CA SER A 448 61.85 24.50 -102.21
C SER A 448 61.63 25.69 -101.29
N LEU A 449 62.72 26.34 -100.86
CA LEU A 449 62.65 27.62 -100.17
C LEU A 449 62.57 28.73 -101.21
N LYS A 450 61.46 29.47 -101.23
CA LYS A 450 61.22 30.57 -102.17
C LYS A 450 61.03 31.86 -101.39
N PHE A 451 61.91 32.84 -101.66
CA PHE A 451 61.81 34.18 -101.09
C PHE A 451 61.14 35.10 -102.11
N TYR A 452 60.06 35.76 -101.70
CA TYR A 452 59.37 36.77 -102.48
C TYR A 452 59.19 38.02 -101.62
N SER A 453 59.42 39.20 -102.22
CA SER A 453 59.08 40.48 -101.61
C SER A 453 58.09 41.21 -102.50
N THR A 454 57.07 41.80 -101.89
CA THR A 454 56.02 42.58 -102.54
C THR A 454 56.26 44.09 -102.48
N GLY A 455 57.30 44.52 -101.76
CA GLY A 455 57.70 45.92 -101.61
C GLY A 455 58.90 46.30 -102.46
N THR A 456 59.15 47.61 -102.60
CA THR A 456 60.20 48.17 -103.47
C THR A 456 61.64 47.88 -103.03
N ASN A 457 61.87 47.42 -101.79
CA ASN A 457 63.20 47.21 -101.20
C ASN A 457 63.37 45.81 -100.59
N GLY A 458 62.98 44.76 -101.33
CA GLY A 458 63.26 43.37 -100.93
C GLY A 458 64.76 43.04 -101.02
N ARG A 459 65.37 42.65 -99.90
CA ARG A 459 66.78 42.20 -99.82
C ARG A 459 66.91 40.92 -99.01
N ILE A 460 67.78 40.02 -99.44
CA ILE A 460 68.25 38.88 -98.64
C ILE A 460 69.64 39.26 -98.13
N GLU A 461 69.85 39.23 -96.83
CA GLU A 461 71.13 39.53 -96.21
C GLU A 461 71.60 38.34 -95.38
N PHE A 462 72.85 37.93 -95.59
CA PHE A 462 73.54 36.96 -94.76
C PHE A 462 74.56 37.74 -93.93
N HIS A 463 74.38 37.72 -92.61
CA HIS A 463 75.32 38.27 -91.64
C HIS A 463 75.90 37.08 -90.86
N ASN A 464 77.21 37.08 -90.63
CA ASN A 464 77.93 36.05 -89.84
C ASN A 464 77.95 36.41 -88.35
#